data_AF-B1L3K3-F1
#
_entry.id   AF-B1L3K3-F1
#
_cell.length_a   1.000
_cell.length_b   1.000
_cell.length_c   1.000
_cell.angle_alpha   90.00
_cell.angle_beta   90.00
_cell.angle_gamma   90.00
#
_symmetry.space_group_name_H-M   'P 1'
#
loop_
_entity.id
_entity.type
_entity.pdbx_description
1 polymer ?
#
loop_
_entity_poly.entity_id
_entity_poly.type
_entity_poly.pdbx_seq_one_letter_code
_entity_poly.pdbx_strand_id
1 'polypeptide(L)'
;MIDMLIISGGEPTIHGDSLLELIKILRIRRGDLPIRVDTNGSLPKVMKIIADYIDGFALDVKAPPLRREMYERIIRREFDLESFMEAVEIASGLPYTIFRTVRYPWLREEDIGEIREFLSRYGGGKPHIINPYFEPEH
;
A
#
# COMPACT_ATOMS: atom_id res chain seq x y z
N MET A 1 6.90 24.17 4.78
CA MET A 1 5.46 23.89 4.61
C MET A 1 5.23 22.40 4.85
N ILE A 2 4.03 22.00 5.26
CA ILE A 2 3.64 20.59 5.38
C ILE A 2 2.66 20.33 4.24
N ASP A 3 2.92 19.33 3.41
CA ASP A 3 2.17 19.12 2.16
C ASP A 3 1.17 17.96 2.25
N MET A 4 1.31 17.07 3.25
CA MET A 4 0.48 15.88 3.43
C MET A 4 0.62 15.33 4.85
N LEU A 5 -0.44 14.70 5.37
CA LEU A 5 -0.37 13.85 6.55
C LEU A 5 -0.25 12.38 6.12
N ILE A 6 0.74 11.69 6.65
CA ILE A 6 0.95 10.26 6.39
C ILE A 6 0.73 9.49 7.69
N ILE A 7 -0.24 8.58 7.68
CA ILE A 7 -0.44 7.59 8.75
C ILE A 7 0.37 6.36 8.37
N SER A 8 1.45 6.12 9.11
CA SER A 8 2.37 5.00 8.91
C SER A 8 2.69 4.35 10.26
N GLY A 9 3.53 3.31 10.27
CA GLY A 9 3.88 2.54 11.45
C GLY A 9 4.02 1.06 11.11
N GLY A 10 3.45 0.19 11.94
CA GLY A 10 3.25 -1.23 11.59
C GLY A 10 2.26 -1.38 10.42
N GLU A 11 1.21 -2.16 10.60
CA GLU A 11 0.09 -2.17 9.64
C GLU A 11 -1.09 -1.38 10.23
N PRO A 12 -1.33 -0.12 9.80
CA PRO A 12 -2.38 0.72 10.35
C PRO A 12 -3.76 0.06 10.28
N THR A 13 -4.07 -0.69 9.22
CA THR A 13 -5.40 -1.28 9.03
C THR A 13 -5.77 -2.32 10.07
N ILE A 14 -4.80 -2.86 10.83
CA ILE A 14 -5.10 -3.76 11.97
C ILE A 14 -5.92 -3.04 13.06
N HIS A 15 -5.84 -1.72 13.15
CA HIS A 15 -6.52 -0.93 14.17
C HIS A 15 -7.99 -0.62 13.86
N GLY A 16 -8.53 -1.02 12.69
CA GLY A 16 -9.95 -0.95 12.35
C GLY A 16 -10.60 0.40 12.71
N ASP A 17 -11.58 0.37 13.62
CA ASP A 17 -12.35 1.55 14.03
C ASP A 17 -11.49 2.65 14.67
N SER A 18 -10.43 2.30 15.41
CA SER A 18 -9.52 3.29 16.01
C SER A 18 -8.73 4.05 14.93
N LEU A 19 -8.39 3.40 13.82
CA LEU A 19 -7.79 4.08 12.66
C LEU A 19 -8.79 5.07 12.04
N LEU A 20 -10.04 4.64 11.85
CA LEU A 20 -11.09 5.51 11.30
C LEU A 20 -11.34 6.74 12.18
N GLU A 21 -11.39 6.56 13.50
CA GLU A 21 -11.55 7.66 14.46
C GLU A 21 -10.39 8.66 14.35
N LEU A 22 -9.15 8.18 14.31
CA LEU A 22 -7.97 9.01 14.11
C LEU A 22 -8.07 9.82 12.80
N ILE A 23 -8.43 9.17 11.69
CA ILE A 23 -8.58 9.83 10.38
C ILE A 23 -9.64 10.94 10.46
N LYS A 24 -10.79 10.68 11.09
CA LYS A 24 -11.85 11.68 11.27
C LYS A 24 -11.37 12.88 12.09
N ILE A 25 -10.64 12.64 13.18
CA ILE A 25 -10.03 13.71 13.98
C ILE A 25 -9.05 14.53 13.13
N LEU A 26 -8.19 13.88 12.35
CA LEU A 26 -7.24 14.56 11.46
C LEU A 26 -7.95 15.40 10.40
N ARG A 27 -9.05 14.92 9.81
CA ARG A 27 -9.86 15.70 8.87
C ARG A 27 -10.46 16.95 9.51
N ILE A 28 -10.93 16.87 10.76
CA ILE A 28 -11.44 18.03 11.49
C ILE A 28 -10.31 19.04 11.77
N ARG A 29 -9.12 18.55 12.15
CA ARG A 29 -8.01 19.41 12.58
C ARG A 29 -7.21 19.99 11.41
N ARG A 30 -7.10 19.27 10.30
CA ARG A 30 -6.20 19.53 9.16
C ARG A 30 -6.85 19.17 7.82
N GLY A 31 -8.13 19.51 7.65
CA GLY A 31 -8.86 19.28 6.41
C GLY A 31 -8.28 20.00 5.18
N ASP A 32 -7.33 20.92 5.39
CA ASP A 32 -6.52 21.57 4.36
C ASP A 32 -5.47 20.64 3.73
N LEU A 33 -5.12 19.53 4.39
CA LEU A 33 -4.08 18.63 3.92
C LEU A 33 -4.63 17.31 3.38
N PRO A 34 -4.02 16.78 2.31
CA PRO A 34 -4.20 15.39 1.93
C PRO A 34 -3.78 14.44 3.06
N ILE A 35 -4.53 13.35 3.22
CA ILE A 35 -4.21 12.25 4.14
C ILE A 35 -3.91 11.00 3.32
N ARG A 36 -2.74 10.40 3.55
CA ARG A 36 -2.39 9.09 2.99
C ARG A 36 -2.14 8.07 4.10
N VAL A 37 -2.56 6.83 3.88
CA VAL A 37 -2.30 5.71 4.79
C VAL A 37 -1.35 4.72 4.14
N ASP A 38 -0.26 4.37 4.83
CA ASP A 38 0.65 3.32 4.41
C ASP A 38 0.05 1.96 4.79
N THR A 39 0.04 0.99 3.86
CA THR A 39 -0.50 -0.35 4.14
C THR A 39 0.12 -1.40 3.23
N ASN A 40 0.15 -2.65 3.70
CA ASN A 40 0.51 -3.82 2.90
C ASN A 40 -0.68 -4.45 2.17
N GLY A 41 -1.90 -3.94 2.35
CA GLY A 41 -3.10 -4.41 1.64
C GLY A 41 -3.73 -5.69 2.17
N SER A 42 -3.26 -6.22 3.30
CA SER A 42 -3.79 -7.48 3.86
C SER A 42 -5.21 -7.39 4.43
N LEU A 43 -5.75 -6.19 4.62
CA LEU A 43 -7.10 -5.97 5.18
C LEU A 43 -7.93 -5.04 4.29
N PRO A 44 -8.31 -5.46 3.06
CA PRO A 44 -9.06 -4.62 2.12
C PRO A 44 -10.41 -4.15 2.69
N LYS A 45 -11.05 -4.93 3.57
CA LYS A 45 -12.27 -4.53 4.27
C LYS A 45 -12.10 -3.24 5.06
N VAL A 46 -10.97 -3.08 5.77
CA VAL A 46 -10.69 -1.85 6.52
C VAL A 46 -10.29 -0.72 5.56
N MET A 47 -9.53 -1.02 4.51
CA MET A 47 -9.21 -0.03 3.47
C MET A 47 -10.47 0.57 2.86
N LYS A 48 -11.47 -0.26 2.56
CA LYS A 48 -12.78 0.17 2.02
C LYS A 48 -13.51 1.11 2.96
N ILE A 49 -13.50 0.83 4.27
CA ILE A 49 -14.17 1.65 5.28
C ILE A 49 -13.53 3.05 5.38
N ILE A 50 -12.21 3.13 5.27
CA ILE A 50 -11.49 4.41 5.44
C ILE A 50 -11.29 5.18 4.13
N ALA A 51 -11.52 4.56 2.96
CA ALA A 51 -11.26 5.14 1.65
C ALA A 51 -11.98 6.48 1.43
N ASP A 52 -13.21 6.62 1.93
CA ASP A 52 -13.99 7.86 1.82
C ASP A 52 -13.45 9.02 2.68
N TYR A 53 -12.53 8.73 3.61
CA TYR A 53 -12.01 9.68 4.58
C TYR A 53 -10.54 10.04 4.36
N ILE A 54 -9.88 9.45 3.36
CA ILE A 54 -8.47 9.70 3.02
C ILE A 54 -8.33 10.03 1.54
N ASP A 55 -7.16 10.48 1.12
CA ASP A 55 -6.93 10.89 -0.28
C ASP A 55 -6.02 9.92 -1.04
N GLY A 56 -5.47 8.92 -0.37
CA GLY A 56 -4.67 7.87 -1.01
C GLY A 56 -4.12 6.82 -0.06
N PHE A 57 -3.57 5.77 -0.64
CA PHE A 57 -2.76 4.79 0.06
C PHE A 57 -1.31 4.80 -0.44
N ALA A 58 -0.35 4.44 0.42
CA ALA A 58 0.91 3.90 -0.05
C ALA A 58 0.85 2.38 0.09
N LEU A 59 0.46 1.71 -0.99
CA LEU A 59 0.23 0.26 -0.99
C LEU A 59 1.53 -0.49 -1.35
N ASP A 60 1.97 -1.38 -0.47
CA ASP A 60 3.14 -2.20 -0.75
C ASP A 60 2.82 -3.35 -1.72
N VAL A 61 3.60 -3.45 -2.80
CA VAL A 61 3.64 -4.57 -3.74
C VAL A 61 4.99 -5.26 -3.58
N LYS A 62 5.01 -6.34 -2.80
CA LYS A 62 6.26 -6.93 -2.28
C LYS A 62 6.92 -7.92 -3.23
N ALA A 63 6.17 -8.47 -4.16
CA ALA A 63 6.61 -9.38 -5.23
C ALA A 63 5.63 -9.30 -6.42
N PRO A 64 5.90 -9.98 -7.54
CA PRO A 64 4.91 -10.19 -8.60
C PRO A 64 3.64 -10.86 -8.06
N PRO A 65 2.48 -10.18 -8.05
CA PRO A 65 1.27 -10.71 -7.40
C PRO A 65 0.76 -12.00 -8.04
N LEU A 66 0.98 -12.19 -9.35
CA LEU A 66 0.54 -13.39 -10.06
C LEU A 66 1.45 -14.61 -9.82
N ARG A 67 2.57 -14.45 -9.10
CA ARG A 67 3.46 -15.55 -8.67
C ARG A 67 3.33 -15.80 -7.18
N ARG A 68 2.21 -16.43 -6.78
CA ARG A 68 1.85 -16.70 -5.38
C ARG A 68 3.01 -17.24 -4.55
N GLU A 69 3.65 -18.32 -4.98
CA GLU A 69 4.74 -18.96 -4.20
C GLU A 69 5.89 -18.00 -3.89
N MET A 70 6.25 -17.15 -4.85
CA MET A 70 7.29 -16.14 -4.65
C MET A 70 6.83 -15.04 -3.70
N TYR A 71 5.58 -14.59 -3.85
CA TYR A 71 4.99 -13.59 -2.97
C TYR A 71 4.97 -14.09 -1.52
N GLU A 72 4.48 -15.31 -1.29
CA GLU A 72 4.43 -15.99 0.00
C GLU A 72 5.81 -16.15 0.64
N ARG A 73 6.82 -16.51 -0.16
CA ARG A 73 8.22 -16.57 0.31
C ARG A 73 8.72 -15.23 0.82
N ILE A 74 8.35 -14.13 0.17
CA ILE A 74 8.75 -12.78 0.58
C ILE A 74 8.01 -12.34 1.85
N ILE A 75 6.71 -12.57 1.94
CA ILE A 75 5.90 -12.14 3.10
C ILE A 75 5.92 -13.13 4.27
N ARG A 76 6.47 -14.34 4.05
CA ARG A 76 6.54 -15.45 5.01
C ARG A 76 5.18 -15.85 5.60
N ARG A 77 4.14 -15.83 4.75
CA ARG A 77 2.77 -16.24 5.05
C ARG A 77 2.01 -16.51 3.75
N GLU A 78 0.82 -17.10 3.88
CA GLU A 78 -0.10 -17.30 2.76
C GLU A 78 -0.49 -15.98 2.10
N PHE A 79 -0.59 -16.01 0.77
CA PHE A 79 -0.93 -14.86 -0.05
C PHE A 79 -2.24 -15.08 -0.78
N ASP A 80 -3.26 -14.35 -0.32
CA ASP A 80 -4.54 -14.27 -1.02
C ASP A 80 -4.51 -13.20 -2.11
N LEU A 81 -4.46 -13.66 -3.36
CA LEU A 81 -4.47 -12.80 -4.53
C LEU A 81 -5.79 -12.03 -4.64
N GLU A 82 -6.92 -12.62 -4.27
CA GLU A 82 -8.23 -11.97 -4.41
C GLU A 82 -8.34 -10.75 -3.49
N SER A 83 -8.02 -10.92 -2.20
CA SER A 83 -7.94 -9.80 -1.25
C SER A 83 -6.94 -8.73 -1.68
N PHE A 84 -5.79 -9.13 -2.23
CA PHE A 84 -4.80 -8.16 -2.72
C PHE A 84 -5.30 -7.38 -3.94
N MET A 85 -6.02 -8.04 -4.86
CA MET A 85 -6.66 -7.39 -6.00
C MET A 85 -7.70 -6.36 -5.55
N GLU A 86 -8.52 -6.69 -4.53
CA GLU A 86 -9.47 -5.74 -3.93
C GLU A 86 -8.73 -4.51 -3.33
N ALA A 87 -7.62 -4.75 -2.62
CA ALA A 87 -6.79 -3.67 -2.09
C ALA A 87 -6.22 -2.76 -3.18
N VAL A 88 -5.76 -3.33 -4.30
CA VAL A 88 -5.26 -2.59 -5.47
C VAL A 88 -6.37 -1.77 -6.12
N GLU A 89 -7.56 -2.33 -6.29
CA GLU A 89 -8.72 -1.62 -6.85
C GLU A 89 -9.11 -0.41 -5.98
N ILE A 90 -9.28 -0.62 -4.67
CA ILE A 90 -9.61 0.45 -3.72
C ILE A 90 -8.54 1.55 -3.78
N ALA A 91 -7.26 1.17 -3.71
CA ALA A 91 -6.17 2.13 -3.72
C ALA A 91 -6.11 2.92 -5.04
N SER A 92 -6.32 2.27 -6.18
CA SER A 92 -6.26 2.88 -7.51
C SER A 92 -7.35 3.93 -7.73
N GLY A 93 -8.46 3.88 -6.99
CA GLY A 93 -9.52 4.89 -7.04
C GLY A 93 -9.13 6.24 -6.45
N LEU A 94 -8.11 6.30 -5.59
CA LEU A 94 -7.80 7.51 -4.81
C LEU A 94 -6.69 8.37 -5.44
N PRO A 95 -6.81 9.71 -5.41
CA PRO A 95 -5.94 10.60 -6.18
C PRO A 95 -4.46 10.57 -5.76
N TYR A 96 -4.15 10.47 -4.47
CA TYR A 96 -2.78 10.52 -3.93
C TYR A 96 -2.18 9.14 -3.65
N THR A 97 -2.78 8.08 -4.19
CA THR A 97 -2.23 6.74 -4.07
C THR A 97 -0.89 6.59 -4.78
N ILE A 98 0.01 5.86 -4.16
CA ILE A 98 1.24 5.32 -4.75
C ILE A 98 1.35 3.83 -4.45
N PHE A 99 1.97 3.08 -5.35
CA PHE A 99 2.42 1.71 -5.09
C PHE A 99 3.89 1.71 -4.74
N ARG A 100 4.31 0.84 -3.81
CA ARG A 100 5.70 0.78 -3.36
C ARG A 100 6.26 -0.62 -3.47
N THR A 101 7.48 -0.75 -3.94
CA THR A 101 8.23 -2.01 -3.87
C THR A 101 9.59 -1.74 -3.26
N VAL A 102 9.96 -2.47 -2.21
CA VAL A 102 11.33 -2.47 -1.71
C VAL A 102 12.15 -3.39 -2.61
N ARG A 103 13.28 -2.89 -3.14
CA ARG A 103 14.18 -3.65 -4.00
C ARG A 103 15.06 -4.57 -3.16
N TYR A 104 14.46 -5.63 -2.63
CA TYR A 104 15.17 -6.67 -1.91
C TYR A 104 16.27 -7.30 -2.78
N PRO A 105 17.40 -7.76 -2.21
CA PRO A 105 18.50 -8.36 -2.98
C PRO A 105 18.09 -9.57 -3.84
N TRP A 106 17.02 -10.27 -3.46
CA TRP A 106 16.49 -11.44 -4.17
C TRP A 106 15.38 -11.11 -5.19
N LEU A 107 14.98 -9.84 -5.32
CA LEU A 107 14.13 -9.38 -6.42
C LEU A 107 15.02 -9.01 -7.62
N ARG A 108 14.92 -9.79 -8.69
CA ARG A 108 15.58 -9.57 -9.98
C ARG A 108 14.86 -8.47 -10.76
N GLU A 109 15.53 -7.93 -11.77
CA GLU A 109 14.92 -6.93 -12.67
C GLU A 109 13.66 -7.46 -13.38
N GLU A 110 13.65 -8.75 -13.72
CA GLU A 110 12.49 -9.42 -14.30
C GLU A 110 11.28 -9.38 -13.34
N ASP A 111 11.51 -9.63 -12.04
CA ASP A 111 10.46 -9.57 -11.01
C ASP A 111 9.90 -8.14 -10.89
N ILE A 112 10.77 -7.12 -10.93
CA ILE A 112 10.34 -5.71 -10.93
C ILE A 112 9.56 -5.38 -12.22
N GLY A 113 9.97 -5.94 -13.36
CA GLY A 113 9.27 -5.83 -14.63
C GLY A 113 7.85 -6.38 -14.57
N GLU A 114 7.67 -7.58 -14.01
CA GLU A 114 6.35 -8.19 -13.79
C GLU A 114 5.47 -7.37 -12.85
N ILE A 115 6.03 -6.81 -11.78
CA ILE A 115 5.28 -5.90 -10.89
C ILE A 115 4.80 -4.67 -11.66
N ARG A 116 5.67 -4.06 -12.48
CA ARG A 116 5.31 -2.89 -13.30
C ARG A 116 4.24 -3.23 -14.31
N GLU A 117 4.34 -4.38 -14.96
CA GLU A 117 3.31 -4.85 -15.90
C GLU A 117 1.97 -5.05 -15.19
N PHE A 118 1.96 -5.70 -14.02
CA PHE A 118 0.77 -5.84 -13.19
C PHE A 118 0.16 -4.47 -12.85
N LEU A 119 0.97 -3.52 -12.36
CA LEU A 119 0.49 -2.19 -11.99
C LEU A 119 0.05 -1.34 -13.19
N SER A 120 0.62 -1.58 -14.38
CA SER A 120 0.14 -0.91 -15.60
C SER A 120 -1.29 -1.33 -15.97
N ARG A 121 -1.67 -2.57 -15.64
CA ARG A 121 -2.99 -3.13 -15.93
C ARG A 121 -4.01 -2.80 -14.85
N TYR A 122 -3.61 -2.88 -13.59
CA TYR A 122 -4.54 -2.82 -12.44
C TYR A 122 -4.36 -1.59 -11.54
N GLY A 123 -3.22 -0.92 -11.60
CA GLY A 123 -2.86 0.17 -10.69
C GLY A 123 -3.42 1.54 -11.06
N GLY A 124 -4.39 1.63 -11.97
CA GLY A 124 -5.08 2.90 -12.29
C GLY A 124 -4.18 4.07 -12.69
N GLY A 125 -2.99 3.79 -13.26
CA GLY A 125 -2.00 4.79 -13.62
C GLY A 125 -1.32 5.49 -12.44
N LYS A 126 -1.45 4.98 -11.21
CA LYS A 126 -0.79 5.55 -10.02
C LYS A 126 0.73 5.32 -10.07
N PRO A 127 1.53 6.23 -9.48
CA PRO A 127 2.98 6.06 -9.44
C PRO A 127 3.40 4.76 -8.75
N HIS A 128 4.41 4.11 -9.33
CA HIS A 128 5.11 2.99 -8.70
C HIS A 128 6.50 3.43 -8.24
N ILE A 129 6.73 3.42 -6.93
CA ILE A 129 7.96 3.86 -6.29
C ILE A 129 8.78 2.65 -5.88
N ILE A 130 10.04 2.60 -6.33
CA ILE A 130 11.00 1.57 -5.93
C ILE A 130 11.88 2.13 -4.81
N ASN A 131 11.77 1.57 -3.62
CA ASN A 131 12.56 1.94 -2.46
C ASN A 131 13.84 1.09 -2.41
N PRO A 132 15.01 1.69 -2.10
CA PRO A 132 16.22 0.91 -1.84
C PRO A 132 16.04 0.00 -0.61
N TYR A 133 16.68 -1.15 -0.64
CA TYR A 133 16.79 -2.01 0.53
C TYR A 133 17.96 -1.57 1.39
N PHE A 134 17.74 -1.51 2.70
CA PHE A 134 18.78 -1.29 3.70
C PHE A 134 18.82 -2.51 4.63
N GLU A 135 20.00 -3.08 4.82
CA GLU A 135 20.20 -4.13 5.81
C GLU A 135 20.04 -3.54 7.21
N PRO A 136 19.22 -4.15 8.09
CA PRO A 136 19.16 -3.74 9.48
C PRO A 136 20.54 -3.94 10.14
N GLU A 137 21.07 -2.89 10.74
CA GLU A 137 22.19 -3.01 11.67
C GLU A 137 21.69 -3.84 12.86
N HIS A 138 22.34 -4.98 13.12
CA HIS A 138 22.02 -5.89 14.23
C HIS A 138 22.86 -5.55 15.46
#